data_AF-A0A6V7IQ20-F1
#
_entry.id   AF-A0A6V7IQ20-F1
#
_cell.length_a   1.000
_cell.length_b   1.000
_cell.length_c   1.000
_cell.angle_alpha   90.00
_cell.angle_beta   90.00
_cell.angle_gamma   90.00
#
_symmetry.space_group_name_H-M   'P 1'
#
loop_
_entity.id
_entity.type
_entity.pdbx_description
1 polymer ?
#
loop_
_entity_poly.entity_id
_entity_poly.type
_entity_poly.pdbx_seq_one_letter_code
_entity_poly.pdbx_strand_id
1 'polypeptide(L)'
;YPFDPAICTGNSQEFDICQQSDCQSVYDLRLEQCRRLSNAFVSNSREFFQPDEAPPAANNTSDDRCRISCRRLDNNQLYHTNEFYVDGTRCDYETTNICIQ
;
A
#
# COMPACT_ATOMS: atom_id res chain seq x y z
N TYR A 1 41.41 -9.88 -20.40
CA TYR A 1 40.55 -8.69 -20.50
C TYR A 1 39.57 -8.72 -19.34
N PRO A 2 39.69 -7.83 -18.35
CA PRO A 2 38.65 -7.72 -17.34
C PRO A 2 37.44 -7.05 -17.98
N PHE A 3 36.29 -7.71 -17.94
CA PHE A 3 35.01 -7.10 -18.27
C PHE A 3 34.63 -6.19 -17.10
N ASP A 4 34.66 -4.88 -17.33
CA ASP A 4 34.08 -3.90 -16.42
C ASP A 4 32.63 -3.67 -16.89
N PRO A 5 31.61 -4.18 -16.18
CA PRO A 5 30.23 -4.02 -16.61
C PRO A 5 29.85 -2.54 -16.49
N ALA A 6 29.63 -1.90 -17.64
CA ALA A 6 29.14 -0.53 -17.68
C ALA A 6 27.82 -0.42 -16.90
N ILE A 7 27.76 0.48 -15.93
CA ILE A 7 26.54 0.77 -15.17
C ILE A 7 25.61 1.58 -16.08
N CYS A 8 24.39 1.08 -16.29
CA CYS A 8 23.37 1.80 -17.05
C CYS A 8 23.02 3.12 -16.34
N THR A 9 22.93 4.20 -17.11
CA THR A 9 22.49 5.52 -16.64
C THR A 9 21.06 5.80 -17.10
N GLY A 10 20.30 6.50 -16.27
CA GLY A 10 18.89 6.84 -16.54
C GLY A 10 17.95 6.30 -15.47
N ASN A 11 16.66 6.54 -15.66
CA ASN A 11 15.62 6.01 -14.78
C ASN A 11 15.50 4.49 -15.00
N SER A 12 15.36 3.74 -13.90
CA SER A 12 15.11 2.30 -13.97
C SER A 12 13.65 1.96 -14.29
N GLN A 13 12.74 2.92 -14.12
CA GLN A 13 11.30 2.76 -14.28
C GLN A 13 10.67 4.04 -14.86
N GLU A 14 9.63 3.85 -15.65
CA GLU A 14 8.72 4.89 -16.12
C GLU A 14 7.29 4.39 -15.88
N PHE A 15 6.40 5.29 -15.48
CA PHE A 15 5.02 4.98 -15.15
C PHE A 15 4.09 6.09 -15.63
N ASP A 16 2.84 5.75 -15.89
CA ASP A 16 1.79 6.69 -16.29
C ASP A 16 0.45 6.30 -15.67
N ILE A 17 -0.45 7.26 -15.50
CA ILE A 17 -1.75 7.07 -14.86
C ILE A 17 -2.79 6.66 -15.90
N CYS A 18 -3.35 5.46 -15.74
CA CYS A 18 -4.41 4.94 -16.58
C CYS A 18 -5.80 5.06 -15.91
N GLN A 19 -6.86 4.86 -16.70
CA GLN A 19 -8.26 4.76 -16.22
C GLN A 19 -8.68 5.88 -15.24
N GLN A 20 -8.34 7.13 -15.58
CA GLN A 20 -8.63 8.32 -14.76
C GLN A 20 -10.13 8.67 -14.68
N SER A 21 -11.01 7.90 -15.31
CA SER A 21 -12.46 8.02 -15.15
C SER A 21 -12.87 7.63 -13.72
N ASP A 22 -13.79 8.38 -13.13
CA ASP A 22 -14.33 8.05 -11.82
C ASP A 22 -14.91 6.63 -11.78
N CYS A 23 -14.65 5.94 -10.67
CA CYS A 23 -15.28 4.65 -10.39
C CYS A 23 -16.80 4.82 -10.27
N GLN A 24 -17.57 3.84 -10.76
CA GLN A 24 -19.03 3.84 -10.66
C GLN A 24 -19.56 3.93 -9.22
N SER A 25 -18.75 3.51 -8.25
CA SER A 25 -18.99 3.66 -6.82
C SER A 25 -17.74 4.23 -6.16
N VAL A 26 -17.95 5.07 -5.13
CA VAL A 26 -16.86 5.46 -4.22
C VAL A 26 -16.37 4.19 -3.54
N TYR A 27 -15.09 3.86 -3.73
CA TYR A 27 -14.48 2.65 -3.21
C TYR A 27 -13.17 2.98 -2.52
N ASP A 28 -13.04 2.59 -1.26
CA ASP A 28 -11.80 2.73 -0.53
C ASP A 28 -10.92 1.50 -0.79
N LEU A 29 -9.98 1.64 -1.72
CA LEU A 29 -9.03 0.59 -2.09
C LEU A 29 -8.14 0.18 -0.92
N ARG A 30 -7.79 1.08 0.01
CA ARG A 30 -6.97 0.73 1.18
C ARG A 30 -7.77 -0.17 2.11
N LEU A 31 -9.01 0.22 2.42
CA LEU A 31 -9.91 -0.54 3.30
C LEU A 31 -10.19 -1.94 2.75
N GLU A 32 -10.41 -2.04 1.45
CA GLU A 32 -10.65 -3.31 0.78
C GLU A 32 -9.49 -4.28 0.85
N GLN A 33 -8.29 -3.82 0.54
CA GLN A 33 -7.09 -4.65 0.63
C GLN A 33 -6.83 -5.08 2.08
N CYS A 34 -7.07 -4.18 3.03
CA CYS A 34 -7.00 -4.49 4.44
C CYS A 34 -8.00 -5.57 4.89
N ARG A 35 -9.26 -5.46 4.46
CA ARG A 35 -10.34 -6.43 4.73
C ARG A 35 -10.15 -7.78 4.02
N ARG A 36 -9.44 -7.80 2.90
CA ARG A 36 -9.05 -9.06 2.23
C ARG A 36 -8.04 -9.80 3.09
N LEU A 37 -7.03 -9.07 3.59
CA LEU A 37 -5.96 -9.62 4.42
C LEU A 37 -6.40 -10.02 5.81
N SER A 38 -7.42 -9.39 6.39
CA SER A 38 -7.97 -9.82 7.69
C SER A 38 -8.39 -11.29 7.70
N ASN A 39 -8.78 -11.86 6.55
CA ASN A 39 -9.08 -13.30 6.45
C ASN A 39 -7.88 -14.19 6.68
N ALA A 40 -6.67 -13.70 6.35
CA ALA A 40 -5.43 -14.41 6.60
C ALA A 40 -5.05 -14.37 8.09
N PHE A 41 -5.44 -13.31 8.81
CA PHE A 41 -5.11 -13.14 10.23
C PHE A 41 -6.14 -13.78 11.18
N VAL A 42 -7.43 -13.55 10.95
CA VAL A 42 -8.52 -13.98 11.85
C VAL A 42 -9.80 -14.23 11.04
N SER A 43 -10.25 -15.49 10.96
CA SER A 43 -11.52 -15.87 10.31
C SER A 43 -12.71 -15.06 10.85
N ASN A 44 -13.54 -14.54 9.94
CA ASN A 44 -14.80 -13.81 10.22
C ASN A 44 -14.66 -12.48 10.96
N SER A 45 -13.57 -11.75 10.77
CA SER A 45 -13.35 -10.47 11.45
C SER A 45 -13.15 -9.27 10.52
N ARG A 46 -13.46 -9.40 9.21
CA ARG A 46 -13.25 -8.35 8.19
C ARG A 46 -13.79 -6.99 8.58
N GLU A 47 -14.92 -6.96 9.29
CA GLU A 47 -15.57 -5.71 9.67
C GLU A 47 -14.80 -4.92 10.72
N PHE A 48 -13.90 -5.58 11.46
CA PHE A 48 -13.09 -4.97 12.51
C PHE A 48 -11.77 -4.41 12.03
N PHE A 49 -11.38 -4.58 10.76
CA PHE A 49 -10.09 -4.08 10.26
C PHE A 49 -10.28 -2.79 9.48
N GLN A 50 -9.47 -1.79 9.81
CA GLN A 50 -9.33 -0.54 9.06
C GLN A 50 -7.87 -0.33 8.66
N PRO A 51 -7.60 0.35 7.54
CA PRO A 51 -6.25 0.76 7.18
C PRO A 51 -5.69 1.63 8.28
N ASP A 52 -4.43 1.40 8.60
CA ASP A 52 -3.75 2.30 9.51
C ASP A 52 -3.50 3.64 8.80
N GLU A 53 -3.89 4.73 9.47
CA GLU A 53 -3.78 6.10 8.95
C GLU A 53 -2.33 6.62 8.99
N ALA A 54 -1.49 6.03 9.84
CA ALA A 54 -0.15 6.52 10.11
C ALA A 54 0.87 5.37 10.00
N PRO A 55 1.46 5.11 8.82
CA PRO A 55 2.55 4.15 8.73
C PRO A 55 3.56 4.48 9.84
N PRO A 56 4.05 3.48 10.61
CA PRO A 56 4.80 3.72 11.82
C PRO A 56 5.96 4.66 11.49
N ALA A 57 5.94 5.84 12.12
CA ALA A 57 6.83 6.98 11.84
C ALA A 57 8.33 6.67 11.97
N ALA A 58 8.69 5.45 12.36
CA ALA A 58 10.05 4.99 12.57
C ALA A 58 10.84 4.80 11.25
N ASN A 59 10.21 4.52 10.11
CA ASN A 59 10.89 4.34 8.83
C ASN A 59 10.11 5.00 7.68
N ASN A 60 10.25 6.32 7.53
CA ASN A 60 9.58 7.14 6.51
C ASN A 60 10.18 6.95 5.10
N THR A 61 10.40 5.71 4.65
CA THR A 61 10.68 5.45 3.24
C THR A 61 9.35 5.46 2.45
N SER A 62 9.40 5.81 1.16
CA SER A 62 8.21 5.77 0.27
C SER A 62 7.53 4.40 0.32
N ASP A 63 8.33 3.34 0.38
CA ASP A 63 7.91 1.96 0.29
C ASP A 63 7.12 1.53 1.53
N ASP A 64 7.49 2.04 2.71
CA ASP A 64 6.80 1.70 3.95
C ASP A 64 5.39 2.30 4.04
N ARG A 65 5.11 3.40 3.32
CA ARG A 65 3.73 3.95 3.22
C ARG A 65 2.81 3.10 2.35
N CYS A 66 3.41 2.39 1.40
CA CYS A 66 2.71 1.49 0.51
C CYS A 66 2.62 0.07 1.04
N ARG A 67 3.33 -0.26 2.11
CA ARG A 67 3.16 -1.53 2.82
C ARG A 67 1.78 -1.58 3.49
N ILE A 68 1.07 -2.70 3.33
CA ILE A 68 -0.27 -2.81 3.91
C ILE A 68 -0.14 -2.95 5.43
N SER A 69 -0.76 -2.00 6.13
CA SER A 69 -0.91 -2.01 7.57
C SER A 69 -2.37 -1.78 7.95
N CYS A 70 -2.84 -2.60 8.88
CA CYS A 70 -4.22 -2.67 9.29
C CYS A 70 -4.36 -2.64 10.79
N ARG A 71 -5.33 -1.89 11.29
CA ARG A 71 -5.69 -1.79 12.69
C ARG A 71 -7.01 -2.52 12.95
N ARG A 72 -7.04 -3.36 13.98
CA ARG A 72 -8.29 -3.92 14.50
C ARG A 72 -8.97 -2.93 15.43
N LEU A 73 -10.25 -2.67 15.22
CA LEU A 73 -11.02 -1.69 15.97
C LEU A 73 -11.37 -2.15 17.39
N ASP A 74 -11.52 -3.44 17.61
CA ASP A 74 -11.95 -4.00 18.90
C ASP A 74 -10.86 -3.94 19.98
N ASN A 75 -9.60 -4.09 19.59
CA ASN A 75 -8.46 -4.12 20.50
C ASN A 75 -7.35 -3.12 20.15
N ASN A 76 -7.57 -2.29 19.12
CA ASN A 76 -6.60 -1.33 18.60
C ASN A 76 -5.26 -1.95 18.17
N GLN A 77 -5.25 -3.26 17.86
CA GLN A 77 -4.04 -3.99 17.50
C GLN A 77 -3.65 -3.70 16.05
N LEU A 78 -2.37 -3.37 15.85
CA LEU A 78 -1.80 -3.11 14.54
C LEU A 78 -1.21 -4.39 13.94
N TYR A 79 -1.50 -4.61 12.67
CA TYR A 79 -1.01 -5.73 11.87
C TYR A 79 -0.24 -5.15 10.69
N HIS A 80 1.04 -5.50 10.61
CA HIS A 80 1.88 -5.18 9.46
C HIS A 80 2.04 -6.42 8.59
N THR A 81 1.92 -6.23 7.29
CA THR A 81 2.11 -7.30 6.31
C THR A 81 3.39 -7.06 5.52
N ASN A 82 3.90 -8.12 4.88
CA ASN A 82 4.98 -7.98 3.91
C ASN A 82 4.46 -7.60 2.51
N GLU A 83 3.14 -7.52 2.34
CA GLU A 83 2.49 -7.14 1.10
C GLU A 83 2.34 -5.61 1.00
N PHE A 84 2.24 -5.13 -0.23
CA PHE A 84 2.05 -3.73 -0.54
C PHE A 84 0.68 -3.51 -1.14
N TYR A 85 0.14 -2.30 -0.98
CA TYR A 85 -1.05 -1.87 -1.69
C TYR A 85 -0.79 -1.93 -3.20
N VAL A 86 -1.80 -2.36 -3.96
CA VAL A 86 -1.73 -2.40 -5.42
C VAL A 86 -1.49 -1.01 -6.01
N ASP A 87 -0.82 -0.96 -7.15
CA ASP A 87 -0.51 0.29 -7.86
C ASP A 87 -1.76 1.15 -8.07
N GLY A 88 -1.62 2.45 -7.87
CA GLY A 88 -2.74 3.40 -7.93
C GLY A 88 -3.54 3.54 -6.62
N THR A 89 -3.32 2.67 -5.63
CA THR A 89 -3.89 2.89 -4.28
C THR A 89 -3.22 4.10 -3.63
N ARG A 90 -4.00 4.95 -2.95
CA ARG A 90 -3.43 6.10 -2.23
C ARG A 90 -2.46 5.68 -1.13
N CYS A 91 -1.34 6.39 -1.01
CA CYS A 91 -0.35 6.18 0.05
C CYS A 91 -0.89 6.52 1.45
N ASP A 92 -1.77 7.52 1.51
CA ASP A 92 -2.43 8.04 2.71
C ASP A 92 -3.74 8.73 2.31
N TYR A 93 -4.56 9.10 3.29
CA TYR A 93 -5.86 9.74 3.03
C TYR A 93 -5.76 11.25 2.83
N GLU A 94 -4.62 11.86 3.16
CA GLU A 94 -4.41 13.31 3.17
C GLU A 94 -3.86 13.84 1.85
N THR A 95 -3.17 13.00 1.08
CA THR A 95 -2.50 13.38 -0.17
C THR A 95 -3.09 12.67 -1.39
N THR A 96 -2.69 13.13 -2.58
CA THR A 96 -2.99 12.49 -3.86
C THR A 96 -1.89 11.52 -4.31
N ASN A 97 -0.94 11.20 -3.44
CA ASN A 97 0.13 10.26 -3.75
C ASN A 97 -0.41 8.84 -3.89
N ILE A 98 0.12 8.09 -4.85
CA ILE A 98 -0.27 6.70 -5.11
C ILE A 98 0.93 5.77 -4.98
N CYS A 99 0.64 4.52 -4.64
CA CYS A 99 1.62 3.45 -4.59
C CYS A 99 2.00 2.99 -6.00
N ILE A 100 3.30 2.73 -6.18
CA ILE A 100 3.93 2.21 -7.39
C ILE A 100 5.05 1.26 -6.94
N GLN A 101 5.12 0.05 -7.50
CA GLN A 101 6.16 -0.96 -7.20
C GLN A 101 7.26 -1.07 -8.25
#